data_AF-A0A7S4KHQ9-F1
#
_entry.id   AF-A0A7S4KHQ9-F1
#
_cell.length_a   1.000
_cell.length_b   1.000
_cell.length_c   1.000
_cell.angle_alpha   90.00
_cell.angle_beta   90.00
_cell.angle_gamma   90.00
#
_symmetry.space_group_name_H-M   'P 1'
#
loop_
_entity.id
_entity.type
_entity.pdbx_description
1 polymer ?
#
loop_
_entity_poly.entity_id
_entity_poly.type
_entity_poly.pdbx_seq_one_letter_code
_entity_poly.pdbx_strand_id
1 'polypeptide(L)'
;IARIKKTTEVLEDKKEEIEVLKEITSQSRSFAAYRERIASVNAPFVPFTGCTTKDLLFLFDGNPDYIGDQSPKIVNVSKFFKIAETIFEFSRGSEEFYPYPAMEEQGVWAFRELQKVSEEELAWWSKTSEPKDFEAKIQELTAKQFQLQRQLDDMQAQHAREMEIMRESYEKQIKMLQKRLGEDVEEDQEEQ
;
A
#
# COMPACT_ATOMS: atom_id res chain seq x y z
N ILE A 1 -1.47 4.97 0.34
CA ILE A 1 -0.97 4.63 -1.02
C ILE A 1 0.44 5.17 -1.27
N ALA A 2 0.76 6.44 -1.03
CA ALA A 2 2.09 7.01 -1.33
C ALA A 2 3.32 6.27 -0.76
N ARG A 3 3.15 5.47 0.31
CA ARG A 3 4.23 4.63 0.87
C ARG A 3 4.48 3.31 0.12
N ILE A 4 3.56 2.91 -0.75
CA ILE A 4 3.55 1.62 -1.46
C ILE A 4 4.44 1.77 -2.70
N LYS A 5 5.74 1.55 -2.53
CA LYS A 5 6.75 1.87 -3.53
C LYS A 5 6.79 0.83 -4.64
N LYS A 6 6.68 -0.46 -4.31
CA LYS A 6 6.81 -1.54 -5.30
C LYS A 6 5.67 -1.47 -6.33
N THR A 7 4.44 -1.19 -5.88
CA THR A 7 3.33 -0.95 -6.82
C THR A 7 3.51 0.31 -7.66
N THR A 8 4.12 1.37 -7.10
CA THR A 8 4.36 2.62 -7.84
C THR A 8 5.48 2.46 -8.87
N GLU A 9 6.50 1.65 -8.60
CA GLU A 9 7.58 1.30 -9.55
C GLU A 9 7.05 0.59 -10.79
N VAL A 10 6.04 -0.27 -10.65
CA VAL A 10 5.37 -0.92 -11.79
C VAL A 10 4.67 0.10 -12.71
N LEU A 11 4.34 1.29 -12.20
CA LEU A 11 3.63 2.35 -12.92
C LEU A 11 4.58 3.43 -13.46
N GLU A 12 5.86 3.11 -13.69
CA GLU A 12 6.88 4.08 -14.13
C GLU A 12 6.48 4.82 -15.41
N ASP A 13 5.88 4.13 -16.38
CA ASP A 13 5.37 4.69 -17.64
C ASP A 13 4.28 5.76 -17.45
N LYS A 14 3.59 5.75 -16.30
CA LYS A 14 2.51 6.70 -15.97
C LYS A 14 2.93 7.78 -14.98
N LYS A 15 4.18 7.77 -14.55
CA LYS A 15 4.70 8.70 -13.55
C LYS A 15 4.63 10.15 -14.03
N GLU A 16 5.02 10.41 -15.27
CA GLU A 16 4.97 11.76 -15.86
C GLU A 16 3.54 12.31 -15.93
N GLU A 17 2.58 11.50 -16.43
CA GLU A 17 1.17 11.87 -16.49
C GLU A 17 0.61 12.21 -15.09
N ILE A 18 0.97 11.41 -14.08
CA ILE A 18 0.57 11.64 -12.69
C ILE A 18 1.18 12.94 -12.13
N GLU A 19 2.45 13.23 -12.40
CA GLU A 19 3.10 14.47 -11.94
C GLU A 19 2.48 15.71 -12.60
N VAL A 20 2.12 15.64 -13.89
CA VAL A 20 1.39 16.73 -14.55
C VAL A 20 0.04 16.99 -13.87
N LEU A 21 -0.71 15.92 -13.53
CA LEU A 21 -1.98 16.06 -12.82
C LEU A 21 -1.79 16.64 -11.41
N LYS A 22 -0.73 16.27 -10.69
CA LYS A 22 -0.40 16.84 -9.38
C LYS A 22 -0.06 18.32 -9.47
N GLU A 23 0.69 18.73 -10.48
CA GLU A 23 1.05 20.13 -10.68
C GLU A 23 -0.19 20.98 -10.96
N ILE A 24 -1.07 20.53 -11.85
CA ILE A 24 -2.33 21.22 -12.17
C ILE A 24 -3.23 21.32 -10.93
N THR A 25 -3.28 20.28 -10.09
CA THR A 25 -4.11 20.25 -8.87
C THR A 25 -3.42 20.77 -7.62
N SER A 26 -2.21 21.32 -7.76
CA SER A 26 -1.40 21.80 -6.65
C SER A 26 -2.09 22.94 -5.89
N GLN A 27 -2.06 22.88 -4.56
CA GLN A 27 -2.60 23.94 -3.69
C GLN A 27 -1.67 25.17 -3.63
N SER A 28 -0.50 25.10 -4.28
CA SER A 28 0.50 26.15 -4.34
C SER A 28 -0.09 27.46 -4.85
N ARG A 29 0.28 28.57 -4.17
CA ARG A 29 -0.22 29.92 -4.47
C ARG A 29 -1.76 29.99 -4.57
N SER A 30 -2.46 29.26 -3.70
CA SER A 30 -3.92 29.17 -3.68
C SER A 30 -4.51 28.65 -4.99
N PHE A 31 -4.02 27.50 -5.47
CA PHE A 31 -4.51 26.82 -6.67
C PHE A 31 -4.26 27.61 -7.97
N ALA A 32 -3.11 28.28 -8.11
CA ALA A 32 -2.83 29.15 -9.26
C ALA A 32 -2.92 28.42 -10.61
N ALA A 33 -2.25 27.27 -10.75
CA ALA A 33 -2.27 26.48 -11.98
C ALA A 33 -3.67 25.97 -12.33
N TYR A 34 -4.41 25.49 -11.32
CA TYR A 34 -5.81 25.09 -11.47
C TYR A 34 -6.69 26.26 -11.95
N ARG A 35 -6.56 27.46 -11.37
CA ARG A 35 -7.34 28.65 -11.74
C ARG A 35 -7.07 29.07 -13.17
N GLU A 36 -5.80 29.13 -13.56
CA GLU A 36 -5.40 29.43 -14.93
C GLU A 36 -6.04 28.44 -15.92
N ARG A 37 -6.02 27.14 -15.56
CA ARG A 37 -6.64 26.13 -16.40
C ARG A 37 -8.15 26.34 -16.54
N ILE A 38 -8.88 26.52 -15.44
CA ILE A 38 -10.34 26.74 -15.46
C ILE A 38 -10.70 28.03 -16.22
N ALA A 39 -9.90 29.09 -16.09
CA ALA A 39 -10.14 30.33 -16.83
C ALA A 39 -10.08 30.14 -18.36
N SER A 40 -9.24 29.21 -18.83
CA SER A 40 -9.09 28.89 -20.26
C SER A 40 -10.07 27.86 -20.81
N VAL A 41 -10.88 27.22 -19.96
CA VAL A 41 -11.78 26.13 -20.34
C VAL A 41 -13.20 26.64 -20.52
N ASN A 42 -13.80 26.27 -21.66
CA ASN A 42 -15.22 26.48 -21.93
C ASN A 42 -16.06 25.41 -21.20
N ALA A 43 -17.29 25.75 -20.86
CA ALA A 43 -18.25 24.80 -20.29
C ALA A 43 -18.56 23.63 -21.26
N PRO A 44 -19.04 22.47 -20.75
CA PRO A 44 -19.24 22.12 -19.34
C PRO A 44 -17.95 21.65 -18.65
N PHE A 45 -17.75 22.03 -17.38
CA PHE A 45 -16.65 21.52 -16.55
C PHE A 45 -17.06 21.43 -15.07
N VAL A 46 -16.43 20.54 -14.29
CA VAL A 46 -16.74 20.38 -12.86
C VAL A 46 -15.76 21.20 -12.04
N PRO A 47 -16.18 22.34 -11.44
CA PRO A 47 -15.31 23.12 -10.59
C PRO A 47 -15.04 22.42 -9.26
N PHE A 48 -13.79 22.49 -8.78
CA PHE A 48 -13.42 22.13 -7.42
C PHE A 48 -13.97 23.15 -6.41
N THR A 49 -15.04 22.76 -5.72
CA THR A 49 -15.74 23.58 -4.73
C THR A 49 -14.82 24.11 -3.63
N GLY A 50 -13.85 23.32 -3.17
CA GLY A 50 -12.93 23.73 -2.10
C GLY A 50 -12.12 24.98 -2.43
N CYS A 51 -11.80 25.21 -3.71
CA CYS A 51 -11.11 26.41 -4.17
C CYS A 51 -12.00 27.65 -4.02
N THR A 52 -13.20 27.62 -4.61
CA THR A 52 -14.17 28.72 -4.56
C THR A 52 -14.65 28.99 -3.13
N THR A 53 -14.92 27.95 -2.33
CA THR A 53 -15.31 28.09 -0.93
C THR A 53 -14.26 28.85 -0.13
N LYS A 54 -12.97 28.56 -0.35
CA LYS A 54 -11.87 29.27 0.31
C LYS A 54 -11.84 30.76 -0.08
N ASP A 55 -12.10 31.07 -1.34
CA ASP A 55 -12.16 32.47 -1.81
C ASP A 55 -13.33 33.22 -1.21
N LEU A 56 -14.51 32.58 -1.17
CA LEU A 56 -15.69 33.13 -0.54
C LEU A 56 -15.43 33.41 0.94
N LEU A 57 -14.84 32.46 1.68
CA LEU A 57 -14.46 32.66 3.07
C LEU A 57 -13.52 33.86 3.23
N PHE A 58 -12.51 33.98 2.37
CA PHE A 58 -11.59 35.13 2.40
C PHE A 58 -12.31 36.46 2.12
N LEU A 59 -13.26 36.49 1.19
CA LEU A 59 -14.06 37.68 0.89
C LEU A 59 -15.00 38.03 2.05
N PHE A 60 -15.61 37.03 2.67
CA PHE A 60 -16.53 37.20 3.80
C PHE A 60 -15.83 37.74 5.04
N ASP A 61 -14.70 37.14 5.42
CA ASP A 61 -13.97 37.48 6.65
C ASP A 61 -13.06 38.70 6.45
N GLY A 62 -12.53 38.89 5.25
CA GLY A 62 -11.57 39.97 4.96
C GLY A 62 -12.19 41.34 4.71
N ASN A 63 -13.51 41.43 4.48
CA ASN A 63 -14.19 42.68 4.15
C ASN A 63 -15.39 42.91 5.06
N PRO A 64 -15.56 44.09 5.69
CA PRO A 64 -16.75 44.37 6.48
C PRO A 64 -17.98 44.55 5.58
N ASP A 65 -19.16 44.17 6.08
CA ASP A 65 -20.44 44.33 5.37
C ASP A 65 -20.83 45.80 5.18
N TYR A 66 -20.33 46.67 6.05
CA TYR A 66 -20.63 48.08 6.07
C TYR A 66 -19.35 48.92 6.16
N ILE A 67 -19.38 50.11 5.55
CA ILE A 67 -18.32 51.11 5.55
C ILE A 67 -18.76 52.25 6.48
N GLY A 68 -17.82 52.70 7.32
CA GLY A 68 -18.00 53.82 8.24
C GLY A 68 -18.40 53.39 9.66
N ASP A 69 -17.80 54.05 10.65
CA ASP A 69 -18.03 53.79 12.07
C ASP A 69 -19.24 54.55 12.63
N GLN A 70 -19.77 55.51 11.87
CA GLN A 70 -20.85 56.41 12.29
C GLN A 70 -22.14 56.14 11.51
N SER A 71 -23.28 56.41 12.15
CA SER A 71 -24.60 56.26 11.52
C SER A 71 -24.92 57.42 10.56
N PRO A 72 -25.53 57.15 9.39
CA PRO A 72 -25.90 55.82 8.89
C PRO A 72 -24.70 55.08 8.28
N LYS A 73 -24.56 53.81 8.63
CA LYS A 73 -23.58 52.91 8.02
C LYS A 73 -23.93 52.69 6.54
N ILE A 74 -22.94 52.72 5.67
CA ILE A 74 -23.11 52.53 4.22
C ILE A 74 -22.82 51.07 3.90
N VAL A 75 -23.64 50.41 3.09
CA VAL A 75 -23.39 49.02 2.66
C VAL A 75 -22.11 48.96 1.84
N ASN A 76 -21.24 47.98 2.12
CA ASN A 76 -20.05 47.71 1.32
C ASN A 76 -20.42 46.97 0.04
N VAL A 77 -21.00 47.69 -0.91
CA VAL A 77 -21.45 47.15 -2.20
C VAL A 77 -20.30 46.45 -2.96
N SER A 78 -19.06 46.92 -2.79
CA SER A 78 -17.87 46.28 -3.38
C SER A 78 -17.62 44.86 -2.86
N LYS A 79 -17.90 44.57 -1.57
CA LYS A 79 -17.83 43.20 -1.02
C LYS A 79 -18.83 42.29 -1.72
N PHE A 80 -20.09 42.72 -1.78
CA PHE A 80 -21.17 41.93 -2.37
C PHE A 80 -20.96 41.68 -3.87
N PHE A 81 -20.44 42.68 -4.61
CA PHE A 81 -20.09 42.49 -6.02
C PHE A 81 -19.02 41.42 -6.22
N LYS A 82 -17.94 41.43 -5.44
CA LYS A 82 -16.88 40.40 -5.54
C LYS A 82 -17.38 39.00 -5.20
N ILE A 83 -18.26 38.89 -4.19
CA ILE A 83 -18.90 37.62 -3.82
C ILE A 83 -19.76 37.13 -4.98
N ALA A 84 -20.60 37.99 -5.56
CA ALA A 84 -21.46 37.64 -6.69
C ALA A 84 -20.65 37.20 -7.92
N GLU A 85 -19.58 37.94 -8.25
CA GLU A 85 -18.65 37.59 -9.34
C GLU A 85 -18.05 36.19 -9.12
N THR A 86 -17.59 35.90 -7.90
CA THR A 86 -17.01 34.60 -7.54
C THR A 86 -18.04 33.45 -7.69
N ILE A 87 -19.29 33.68 -7.32
CA ILE A 87 -20.38 32.70 -7.47
C ILE A 87 -20.72 32.48 -8.94
N PHE A 88 -20.78 33.55 -9.72
CA PHE A 88 -21.10 33.47 -11.15
C PHE A 88 -20.03 32.69 -11.94
N GLU A 89 -18.75 32.96 -11.68
CA GLU A 89 -17.67 32.17 -12.30
C GLU A 89 -17.74 30.68 -11.94
N PHE A 90 -18.19 30.36 -10.73
CA PHE A 90 -18.41 28.98 -10.31
C PHE A 90 -19.61 28.33 -11.01
N SER A 91 -20.72 29.06 -11.22
CA SER A 91 -21.93 28.51 -11.86
C SER A 91 -21.72 28.25 -13.35
N ARG A 92 -20.85 29.02 -14.02
CA ARG A 92 -20.51 28.89 -15.45
C ARG A 92 -20.22 27.45 -15.90
N GLY A 93 -19.50 26.68 -15.10
CA GLY A 93 -19.16 25.28 -15.43
C GLY A 93 -20.32 24.29 -15.28
N SER A 94 -21.31 24.62 -14.45
CA SER A 94 -22.40 23.74 -14.04
C SER A 94 -23.70 23.94 -14.83
N GLU A 95 -23.80 25.02 -15.62
CA GLU A 95 -25.00 25.39 -16.36
C GLU A 95 -25.20 24.58 -17.65
N GLU A 96 -24.14 23.97 -18.18
CA GLU A 96 -24.19 23.19 -19.43
C GLU A 96 -24.28 21.67 -19.19
N PHE A 97 -25.06 20.99 -20.03
CA PHE A 97 -25.22 19.54 -19.98
C PHE A 97 -23.98 18.83 -20.54
N TYR A 98 -23.51 17.82 -19.83
CA TYR A 98 -22.50 16.93 -20.38
C TYR A 98 -23.09 16.02 -21.46
N PRO A 99 -22.41 15.84 -22.60
CA PRO A 99 -22.88 14.99 -23.70
C PRO A 99 -22.60 13.49 -23.42
N TYR A 100 -22.83 13.02 -22.20
CA TYR A 100 -22.70 11.61 -21.83
C TYR A 100 -24.07 10.95 -21.77
N PRO A 101 -24.22 9.70 -22.28
CA PRO A 101 -25.47 8.96 -22.13
C PRO A 101 -25.75 8.72 -20.64
N ALA A 102 -27.03 8.66 -20.27
CA ALA A 102 -27.42 8.25 -18.93
C ALA A 102 -26.82 6.88 -18.62
N MET A 103 -26.05 6.79 -17.54
CA MET A 103 -25.40 5.54 -17.13
C MET A 103 -26.46 4.50 -16.77
N GLU A 104 -26.23 3.25 -17.20
CA GLU A 104 -27.03 2.10 -16.80
C GLU A 104 -26.86 1.84 -15.28
N GLU A 105 -27.88 1.28 -14.62
CA GLU A 105 -27.98 1.14 -13.15
C GLU A 105 -26.75 0.46 -12.51
N GLN A 106 -26.09 -0.43 -13.27
CA GLN A 106 -24.89 -1.17 -12.84
C GLN A 106 -23.71 -0.24 -12.51
N GLY A 107 -23.54 0.87 -13.22
CA GLY A 107 -22.49 1.86 -12.92
C GLY A 107 -22.76 2.63 -11.63
N VAL A 108 -24.03 2.84 -11.30
CA VAL A 108 -24.45 3.57 -10.09
C VAL A 108 -24.28 2.73 -8.82
N TRP A 109 -24.44 1.41 -8.92
CA TRP A 109 -24.25 0.50 -7.78
C TRP A 109 -22.82 0.56 -7.23
N ALA A 110 -21.80 0.57 -8.09
CA ALA A 110 -20.41 0.65 -7.68
C ALA A 110 -20.08 1.93 -6.87
N PHE A 111 -20.73 3.05 -7.20
CA PHE A 111 -20.59 4.30 -6.44
C PHE A 111 -21.40 4.30 -5.14
N ARG A 112 -22.57 3.64 -5.10
CA ARG A 112 -23.38 3.50 -3.88
C ARG A 112 -22.71 2.61 -2.84
N GLU A 113 -22.05 1.55 -3.30
CA GLU A 113 -21.37 0.57 -2.44
C GLU A 113 -19.89 0.89 -2.25
N LEU A 114 -19.45 2.13 -2.56
CA LEU A 114 -18.12 2.61 -2.18
C LEU A 114 -17.98 2.44 -0.66
N GLN A 115 -17.29 1.37 -0.26
CA GLN A 115 -17.12 1.05 1.14
C GLN A 115 -16.38 2.21 1.79
N LYS A 116 -17.00 2.78 2.82
CA LYS A 116 -16.37 3.79 3.66
C LYS A 116 -15.37 3.07 4.55
N VAL A 117 -14.15 2.98 4.06
CA VAL A 117 -13.02 2.45 4.82
C VAL A 117 -12.40 3.60 5.60
N SER A 118 -12.17 3.40 6.89
CA SER A 118 -11.53 4.40 7.74
C SER A 118 -10.06 4.63 7.35
N GLU A 119 -9.51 5.79 7.72
CA GLU A 119 -8.08 6.06 7.50
C GLU A 119 -7.19 5.04 8.24
N GLU A 120 -7.62 4.57 9.41
CA GLU A 120 -6.93 3.55 10.19
C GLU A 120 -6.87 2.21 9.47
N GLU A 121 -7.98 1.76 8.90
CA GLU A 121 -8.06 0.53 8.09
C GLU A 121 -7.23 0.66 6.80
N LEU A 122 -7.31 1.79 6.09
CA LEU A 122 -6.48 2.04 4.90
C LEU A 122 -5.00 2.06 5.24
N ALA A 123 -4.62 2.65 6.38
CA ALA A 123 -3.26 2.64 6.87
C ALA A 123 -2.80 1.23 7.25
N TRP A 124 -3.69 0.42 7.85
CA TRP A 124 -3.44 -0.98 8.17
C TRP A 124 -3.23 -1.80 6.90
N TRP A 125 -4.17 -1.77 5.93
CA TRP A 125 -4.01 -2.45 4.63
C TRP A 125 -2.73 -2.04 3.92
N SER A 126 -2.45 -0.74 3.87
CA SER A 126 -1.21 -0.22 3.29
C SER A 126 0.03 -0.81 3.95
N LYS A 127 0.07 -0.91 5.30
CA LYS A 127 1.19 -1.50 6.07
C LYS A 127 1.31 -3.00 5.86
N THR A 128 0.19 -3.70 5.79
CA THR A 128 0.14 -5.15 5.59
C THR A 128 0.58 -5.52 4.17
N SER A 129 0.18 -4.76 3.15
CA SER A 129 0.56 -5.01 1.76
C SER A 129 2.06 -4.78 1.48
N GLU A 130 2.65 -3.74 2.06
CA GLU A 130 4.10 -3.48 1.97
C GLU A 130 4.71 -3.19 3.35
N PRO A 131 5.14 -4.23 4.09
CA PRO A 131 5.85 -4.07 5.35
C PRO A 131 7.22 -3.42 5.11
N LYS A 132 7.63 -2.47 5.97
CA LYS A 132 8.90 -1.73 5.81
C LYS A 132 10.14 -2.63 5.85
N ASP A 133 10.06 -3.75 6.54
CA ASP A 133 11.18 -4.67 6.77
C ASP A 133 10.97 -6.04 6.09
N PHE A 134 10.11 -6.10 5.07
CA PHE A 134 9.78 -7.36 4.41
C PHE A 134 11.02 -8.10 3.89
N GLU A 135 11.95 -7.39 3.26
CA GLU A 135 13.20 -7.96 2.74
C GLU A 135 14.15 -8.40 3.84
N ALA A 136 14.29 -7.60 4.90
CA ALA A 136 15.08 -7.98 6.07
C ALA A 136 14.50 -9.23 6.75
N LYS A 137 13.16 -9.34 6.81
CA LYS A 137 12.49 -10.51 7.37
C LYS A 137 12.65 -11.74 6.48
N ILE A 138 12.58 -11.60 5.17
CA ILE A 138 12.88 -12.69 4.23
C ILE A 138 14.32 -13.16 4.45
N GLN A 139 15.30 -12.25 4.47
CA GLN A 139 16.70 -12.59 4.69
C GLN A 139 16.92 -13.31 6.02
N GLU A 140 16.29 -12.84 7.10
CA GLU A 140 16.32 -13.48 8.42
C GLU A 140 15.74 -14.90 8.38
N LEU A 141 14.58 -15.08 7.73
CA LEU A 141 13.91 -16.37 7.62
C LEU A 141 14.70 -17.35 6.76
N THR A 142 15.29 -16.88 5.64
CA THR A 142 16.15 -17.69 4.78
C THR A 142 17.43 -18.11 5.53
N ALA A 143 18.04 -17.21 6.30
CA ALA A 143 19.19 -17.53 7.13
C ALA A 143 18.85 -18.58 8.20
N LYS A 144 17.70 -18.43 8.88
CA LYS A 144 17.20 -19.43 9.84
C LYS A 144 16.93 -20.78 9.17
N GLN A 145 16.33 -20.78 7.98
CA GLN A 145 16.07 -22.01 7.22
C GLN A 145 17.38 -22.73 6.88
N PHE A 146 18.42 -22.00 6.45
CA PHE A 146 19.73 -22.58 6.18
C PHE A 146 20.40 -23.16 7.43
N GLN A 147 20.30 -22.48 8.58
CA GLN A 147 20.80 -22.99 9.85
C GLN A 147 20.10 -24.28 10.28
N LEU A 148 18.78 -24.31 10.19
CA LEU A 148 17.97 -25.51 10.49
C LEU A 148 18.32 -26.67 9.56
N GLN A 149 18.51 -26.40 8.27
CA GLN A 149 18.91 -27.41 7.30
C GLN A 149 20.26 -28.03 7.67
N ARG A 150 21.24 -27.19 8.03
CA ARG A 150 22.56 -27.66 8.47
C ARG A 150 22.48 -28.50 9.75
N GLN A 151 21.66 -28.09 10.72
CA GLN A 151 21.43 -28.86 11.93
C GLN A 151 20.83 -30.23 11.63
N LEU A 152 19.91 -30.32 10.67
CA LEU A 152 19.34 -31.58 10.22
C LEU A 152 20.41 -32.47 9.57
N ASP A 153 21.23 -31.92 8.69
CA ASP A 153 22.31 -32.65 8.03
C ASP A 153 23.33 -33.19 9.05
N ASP A 154 23.70 -32.37 10.05
CA ASP A 154 24.60 -32.78 11.13
C ASP A 154 23.98 -33.90 11.99
N MET A 155 22.69 -33.82 12.33
CA MET A 155 21.99 -34.90 13.05
C MET A 155 21.91 -36.18 12.21
N GLN A 156 21.63 -36.08 10.91
CA GLN A 156 21.60 -37.23 10.01
C GLN A 156 22.98 -37.88 9.89
N ALA A 157 24.03 -37.08 9.81
CA ALA A 157 25.41 -37.58 9.78
C ALA A 157 25.80 -38.26 11.10
N GLN A 158 25.38 -37.71 12.24
CA GLN A 158 25.58 -38.35 13.55
C GLN A 158 24.85 -39.69 13.61
N HIS A 159 23.58 -39.71 13.25
CA HIS A 159 22.77 -40.92 13.24
C HIS A 159 23.34 -42.01 12.30
N ALA A 160 23.83 -41.62 11.12
CA ALA A 160 24.49 -42.53 10.20
C ALA A 160 25.77 -43.15 10.79
N ARG A 161 26.58 -42.36 11.50
CA ARG A 161 27.79 -42.87 12.20
C ARG A 161 27.42 -43.85 13.31
N GLU A 162 26.40 -43.54 14.10
CA GLU A 162 25.91 -44.44 15.16
C GLU A 162 25.42 -45.76 14.57
N MET A 163 24.68 -45.73 13.46
CA MET A 163 24.23 -46.92 12.75
C MET A 163 25.40 -47.75 12.22
N GLU A 164 26.45 -47.12 11.71
CA GLU A 164 27.66 -47.82 11.25
C GLU A 164 28.39 -48.49 12.41
N ILE A 165 28.57 -47.78 13.53
CA ILE A 165 29.19 -48.34 14.75
C ILE A 165 28.38 -49.52 15.28
N MET A 166 27.04 -49.39 15.31
CA MET A 166 26.15 -50.47 15.72
C MET A 166 26.27 -51.66 14.78
N ARG A 167 26.31 -51.44 13.46
CA ARG A 167 26.51 -52.47 12.46
C ARG A 167 27.85 -53.20 12.66
N GLU A 168 28.95 -52.48 12.81
CA GLU A 168 30.27 -53.07 13.07
C GLU A 168 30.30 -53.89 14.37
N SER A 169 29.59 -53.41 15.42
CA SER A 169 29.43 -54.12 16.67
C SER A 169 28.66 -55.44 16.49
N TYR A 170 27.53 -55.41 15.78
CA TYR A 170 26.76 -56.62 15.46
C TYR A 170 27.58 -57.59 14.61
N GLU A 171 28.33 -57.12 13.61
CA GLU A 171 29.19 -57.97 12.78
C GLU A 171 30.30 -58.64 13.62
N LYS A 172 30.90 -57.92 14.58
CA LYS A 172 31.87 -58.51 15.53
C LYS A 172 31.22 -59.56 16.43
N GLN A 173 30.02 -59.31 16.94
CA GLN A 173 29.28 -60.29 17.75
C GLN A 173 28.93 -61.55 16.95
N ILE A 174 28.46 -61.39 15.71
CA ILE A 174 28.17 -62.52 14.81
C ILE A 174 29.44 -63.35 14.56
N LYS A 175 30.58 -62.72 14.26
CA LYS A 175 31.86 -63.42 14.08
C LYS A 175 32.31 -64.16 15.35
N MET A 176 32.16 -63.56 16.53
CA MET A 176 32.47 -64.23 17.79
C MET A 176 31.57 -65.44 18.06
N LEU A 177 30.27 -65.32 17.78
CA LEU A 177 29.32 -66.43 17.92
C LEU A 177 29.63 -67.56 16.93
N GLN A 178 29.97 -67.23 15.67
CA GLN A 178 30.40 -68.21 14.67
C GLN A 178 31.70 -68.92 15.05
N LYS A 179 32.66 -68.20 15.67
CA LYS A 179 33.92 -68.78 16.15
C LYS A 179 33.69 -69.76 17.29
N ARG A 180 32.85 -69.41 18.28
CA ARG A 180 32.48 -70.32 19.37
C ARG A 180 31.75 -71.56 18.86
N LEU A 181 30.79 -71.38 17.96
CA LEU A 181 30.06 -72.49 17.35
C LEU A 181 30.97 -73.42 16.52
N GLY A 182 32.08 -72.90 15.97
CA GLY A 182 33.09 -73.71 15.28
C GLY A 182 34.05 -74.43 16.23
N GLU A 183 34.39 -73.80 17.35
CA GLU A 183 35.20 -74.42 18.43
C GLU A 183 34.42 -75.57 19.11
N ASP A 184 33.10 -75.41 19.31
CA ASP A 184 32.23 -76.46 19.86
C ASP A 184 32.12 -77.70 18.93
N VAL A 185 32.33 -77.56 17.61
CA VAL A 185 32.30 -78.67 16.63
C VAL A 185 33.65 -79.40 16.55
N GLU A 186 34.75 -78.74 16.88
CA GLU A 186 36.08 -79.37 16.96
C GLU A 186 36.28 -80.12 18.29
N GLU A 187 35.75 -79.61 19.42
CA GLU A 187 35.76 -80.34 20.69
C GLU A 187 34.92 -81.64 20.64
N ASP A 188 33.78 -81.63 19.94
CA ASP A 188 32.95 -82.84 19.72
C ASP A 188 33.62 -83.89 18.80
N GLN A 189 34.66 -83.52 18.03
CA GLN A 189 35.41 -84.46 17.17
C GLN A 189 36.68 -85.02 17.84
N GLU A 190 37.18 -84.41 18.91
CA GLU A 190 38.33 -84.92 19.68
C GLU A 190 37.92 -85.87 20.84
N GLU A 191 36.63 -85.95 21.19
CA GLU A 191 36.11 -86.87 22.23
C GLU A 191 35.53 -88.22 21.70
N GLN A 192 35.71 -88.59 20.42
CA GLN A 192 35.34 -89.92 19.87
C GLN A 192 36.52 -90.82 19.51
#